data_AF-A0A1F8XV49-F1
#
_entry.id   AF-A0A1F8XV49-F1
#
_cell.length_a   1.000
_cell.length_b   1.000
_cell.length_c   1.000
_cell.angle_alpha   90.00
_cell.angle_beta   90.00
_cell.angle_gamma   90.00
#
_symmetry.space_group_name_H-M   'P 1'
#
loop_
_entity.id
_entity.type
_entity.pdbx_description
1 polymer ?
#
loop_
_entity_poly.entity_id
_entity_poly.type
_entity_poly.pdbx_seq_one_letter_code
_entity_poly.pdbx_strand_id
1 'polypeptide(L)'
;MNQKKYVATGIKLVKGLDDYSQQRLFMKTLTKGFCDKKRLQWLEWTCHTLYPETRWMKIDRWMEGMFRSDMKRTPGMIVSMCVNYYHTNLKMYPFLMKMARRVKCRVLMRMRMHPEGYAGQEDDWQG
;
A
#
# COMPACT_ATOMS: atom_id res chain seq x y z
N MET A 1 0.23 22.53 13.51
CA MET A 1 -0.84 21.72 14.10
C MET A 1 -0.62 20.25 13.75
N ASN A 2 -0.50 19.35 14.74
CA ASN A 2 0.12 18.03 14.58
C ASN A 2 -0.87 16.95 14.08
N GLN A 3 -1.18 16.97 12.78
CA GLN A 3 -2.12 16.04 12.13
C GLN A 3 -1.83 14.55 12.41
N LYS A 4 -0.55 14.17 12.58
CA LYS A 4 -0.14 12.81 12.95
C LYS A 4 -0.68 12.38 14.31
N LYS A 5 -0.71 13.28 15.31
CA LYS A 5 -1.29 12.99 16.64
C LYS A 5 -2.79 12.70 16.55
N TYR A 6 -3.54 13.49 15.78
CA TYR A 6 -4.99 13.29 15.62
C TYR A 6 -5.32 11.96 14.95
N VAL A 7 -4.52 11.55 13.98
CA VAL A 7 -4.71 10.26 13.29
C VAL A 7 -4.37 9.11 14.23
N ALA A 8 -3.27 9.20 14.98
CA ALA A 8 -2.92 8.18 15.97
C ALA A 8 -4.00 8.04 17.05
N THR A 9 -4.57 9.15 17.54
CA THR A 9 -5.70 9.13 18.48
C THR A 9 -6.95 8.54 17.84
N GLY A 10 -7.29 8.93 16.61
CA GLY A 10 -8.43 8.36 15.89
C GLY A 10 -8.32 6.85 15.70
N ILE A 11 -7.11 6.36 15.43
CA ILE A 11 -6.85 4.92 15.26
C ILE A 11 -6.94 4.18 16.59
N LYS A 12 -6.45 4.76 17.69
CA LYS A 12 -6.65 4.19 19.04
C LYS A 12 -8.13 4.09 19.38
N LEU A 13 -8.92 5.13 19.09
CA LEU A 13 -10.36 5.12 19.31
C LEU A 13 -11.06 4.07 18.45
N VAL A 14 -10.67 3.91 17.19
CA VAL A 14 -11.20 2.86 16.31
C VAL A 14 -10.85 1.47 16.82
N LYS A 15 -9.61 1.25 17.29
CA LYS A 15 -9.19 -0.04 17.86
C LYS A 15 -9.88 -0.39 19.17
N GLY A 16 -10.36 0.61 19.92
CA GLY A 16 -11.12 0.41 21.15
C GLY A 16 -12.61 0.12 20.94
N LEU A 17 -13.08 0.11 19.68
CA LEU A 17 -14.42 -0.35 19.34
C LEU A 17 -14.34 -1.83 18.99
N ASP A 18 -15.08 -2.70 19.68
CA ASP A 18 -15.05 -4.14 19.43
C ASP A 18 -15.86 -4.55 18.19
N ASP A 19 -16.82 -3.72 17.77
CA ASP A 19 -17.68 -3.99 16.61
C ASP A 19 -17.20 -3.31 15.32
N TYR A 20 -17.00 -4.11 14.27
CA TYR A 20 -16.62 -3.65 12.93
C TYR A 20 -17.63 -2.67 12.31
N SER A 21 -18.92 -2.82 12.64
CA SER A 21 -19.99 -1.96 12.15
C SER A 21 -19.88 -0.55 12.74
N GLN A 22 -19.63 -0.46 14.05
CA GLN A 22 -19.34 0.79 14.76
C GLN A 22 -18.03 1.42 14.30
N GLN A 23 -16.96 0.65 14.13
CA GLN A 23 -15.70 1.14 13.57
C GLN A 23 -15.91 1.78 12.18
N ARG A 24 -16.71 1.14 11.32
CA ARG A 24 -17.01 1.63 9.98
C ARG A 24 -17.85 2.90 10.01
N LEU A 25 -18.87 2.96 10.87
CA LEU A 25 -19.70 4.15 11.04
C LEU A 25 -18.87 5.32 11.57
N PHE A 26 -18.05 5.08 12.59
CA PHE A 26 -17.14 6.08 13.15
C PHE A 26 -16.18 6.63 12.08
N MET A 27 -15.53 5.77 11.31
CA MET A 27 -14.61 6.19 10.23
C MET A 27 -15.34 6.98 9.14
N LYS A 28 -16.57 6.60 8.79
CA LYS A 28 -17.38 7.31 7.80
C LYS A 28 -17.78 8.71 8.30
N THR A 29 -18.13 8.83 9.58
CA THR A 29 -18.49 10.10 10.22
C THR A 29 -17.26 11.00 10.39
N LEU A 30 -16.15 10.44 10.87
CA LEU A 30 -14.88 11.14 11.09
C LEU A 30 -14.31 11.75 9.81
N THR A 31 -14.51 11.09 8.67
CA THR A 31 -14.01 11.55 7.36
C THR A 31 -15.07 12.27 6.51
N LYS A 32 -16.29 12.46 7.02
CA LYS A 32 -17.42 13.05 6.28
C LYS A 32 -17.10 14.44 5.74
N GLY A 33 -16.41 15.27 6.53
CA GLY A 33 -16.04 16.65 6.15
C GLY A 33 -14.72 16.79 5.37
N PHE A 34 -14.03 15.69 5.04
CA PHE A 34 -12.76 15.75 4.33
C PHE A 34 -12.97 15.71 2.82
N CYS A 35 -12.25 16.55 2.08
CA CYS A 35 -12.12 16.40 0.64
C CYS A 35 -11.33 15.12 0.30
N ASP A 36 -11.47 14.61 -0.91
CA ASP A 36 -10.88 13.31 -1.31
C ASP A 36 -9.37 13.25 -1.10
N LYS A 37 -8.66 14.36 -1.37
CA LYS A 37 -7.22 14.48 -1.11
C LYS A 37 -6.88 14.26 0.38
N LYS A 38 -7.65 14.87 1.29
CA LYS A 38 -7.47 14.72 2.75
C LYS A 38 -7.85 13.32 3.22
N ARG A 39 -8.90 12.72 2.64
CA ARG A 39 -9.29 11.32 2.92
C ARG A 39 -8.18 10.35 2.53
N LEU A 40 -7.55 10.55 1.38
CA LEU A 40 -6.41 9.74 0.92
C LEU A 40 -5.20 9.87 1.85
N GLN A 41 -4.86 11.09 2.27
CA GLN A 41 -3.79 11.33 3.24
C GLN A 41 -4.07 10.66 4.59
N TRP A 42 -5.32 10.72 5.05
CA TRP A 42 -5.74 10.06 6.28
C TRP A 42 -5.68 8.54 6.17
N LEU A 43 -6.09 7.98 5.02
CA LEU A 43 -5.97 6.56 4.74
C LEU A 43 -4.51 6.13 4.76
N GLU A 44 -3.62 6.88 4.10
CA GLU A 44 -2.17 6.65 4.10
C GLU A 44 -1.60 6.60 5.51
N TRP A 45 -1.87 7.61 6.34
CA TRP A 45 -1.41 7.61 7.73
C TRP A 45 -1.99 6.49 8.56
N THR A 46 -3.25 6.12 8.30
CA THR A 46 -3.88 4.97 8.95
C THR A 46 -3.17 3.67 8.61
N CYS A 47 -2.78 3.49 7.35
CA CYS A 47 -2.03 2.32 6.91
C CYS A 47 -0.63 2.25 7.55
N HIS A 48 0.05 3.39 7.67
CA HIS A 48 1.36 3.48 8.34
C HIS A 48 1.29 3.23 9.85
N THR A 49 0.13 3.45 10.48
CA THR A 49 -0.04 3.28 11.93
C THR A 49 -0.61 1.89 12.29
N LEU A 50 -1.46 1.32 11.42
CA LEU A 50 -2.08 0.01 11.64
C LEU A 50 -1.14 -1.15 11.34
N TYR A 51 -0.23 -0.98 10.39
CA TYR A 51 0.68 -2.04 9.94
C TYR A 51 2.13 -1.65 10.20
N PRO A 52 2.95 -2.58 10.73
CA PRO A 52 4.36 -2.30 10.98
C PRO A 52 5.09 -2.00 9.68
N GLU A 53 6.07 -1.09 9.73
CA GLU A 53 6.86 -0.66 8.57
C GLU A 53 7.51 -1.84 7.83
N THR A 54 7.89 -2.89 8.57
CA THR A 54 8.41 -4.15 8.03
C THR A 54 7.45 -4.85 7.06
N ARG A 55 6.13 -4.76 7.28
CA ARG A 55 5.13 -5.31 6.35
C ARG A 55 5.12 -4.52 5.04
N TRP A 56 5.21 -3.20 5.10
CA TRP A 56 5.25 -2.36 3.91
C TRP A 56 6.53 -2.55 3.11
N MET A 57 7.67 -2.73 3.78
CA MET A 57 8.93 -3.09 3.11
C MET A 57 8.84 -4.43 2.38
N LYS A 58 8.21 -5.45 2.98
CA LYS A 58 7.98 -6.76 2.32
C LYS A 58 7.11 -6.62 1.08
N ILE A 59 6.00 -5.87 1.19
CA ILE A 59 5.10 -5.62 0.06
C ILE A 59 5.82 -4.85 -1.06
N ASP A 60 6.59 -3.80 -0.73
CA ASP A 60 7.33 -3.01 -1.71
C ASP A 60 8.37 -3.87 -2.46
N ARG A 61 9.15 -4.71 -1.74
CA ARG A 61 10.10 -5.66 -2.35
C ARG A 61 9.40 -6.71 -3.21
N TRP A 62 8.29 -7.26 -2.74
CA TRP A 62 7.50 -8.23 -3.49
C TRP A 62 6.95 -7.62 -4.79
N MET A 63 6.38 -6.41 -4.73
CA MET A 63 5.93 -5.70 -5.92
C MET A 63 7.09 -5.43 -6.88
N GLU A 64 8.26 -5.10 -6.36
CA GLU A 64 9.46 -4.91 -7.16
C GLU A 64 9.81 -6.21 -7.90
N GLY A 65 9.89 -7.35 -7.21
CA GLY A 65 10.13 -8.67 -7.80
C GLY A 65 9.13 -8.99 -8.93
N MET A 66 7.84 -8.75 -8.70
CA MET A 66 6.79 -8.97 -9.71
C MET A 66 6.96 -8.12 -10.98
N PHE A 67 7.45 -6.88 -10.85
CA PHE A 67 7.75 -6.06 -12.02
C PHE A 67 9.06 -6.47 -12.69
N ARG A 68 10.07 -6.89 -11.93
CA ARG A 68 11.33 -7.40 -12.50
C ARG A 68 11.08 -8.65 -13.34
N SER A 69 10.26 -9.59 -12.85
CA SER A 69 9.93 -10.81 -13.56
C SER A 69 9.11 -10.54 -14.83
N ASP A 70 8.18 -9.58 -14.79
CA ASP A 70 7.37 -9.22 -15.95
C ASP A 70 6.95 -7.75 -15.94
N MET A 71 7.64 -6.96 -16.75
CA MET A 71 7.39 -5.52 -16.90
C MET A 71 6.09 -5.19 -17.64
N LYS A 72 5.46 -6.15 -18.32
CA LYS A 72 4.15 -5.95 -18.97
C LYS A 72 3.03 -5.88 -17.93
N ARG A 73 3.23 -6.43 -16.72
CA ARG A 73 2.24 -6.34 -15.64
C ARG A 73 1.89 -4.90 -15.32
N THR A 74 0.60 -4.60 -15.28
CA THR A 74 0.13 -3.26 -14.91
C THR A 74 0.11 -3.11 -13.39
N PRO A 75 0.24 -1.88 -12.86
CA PRO A 75 0.07 -1.65 -11.43
C PRO A 75 -1.25 -2.19 -10.87
N GLY A 76 -2.35 -2.11 -11.63
CA GLY A 76 -3.64 -2.67 -11.20
C GLY A 76 -3.64 -4.19 -11.05
N MET A 77 -2.94 -4.91 -11.94
CA MET A 77 -2.76 -6.37 -11.80
C MET A 77 -1.96 -6.70 -10.55
N ILE A 78 -0.82 -6.03 -10.33
CA ILE A 78 0.02 -6.27 -9.15
C ILE A 78 -0.72 -5.96 -7.85
N VAL A 79 -1.51 -4.90 -7.79
CA VAL A 79 -2.32 -4.59 -6.61
C VAL A 79 -3.37 -5.65 -6.34
N SER A 80 -4.04 -6.14 -7.39
CA SER A 80 -5.05 -7.19 -7.24
C SER A 80 -4.43 -8.48 -6.71
N MET A 81 -3.24 -8.84 -7.22
CA MET A 81 -2.44 -9.95 -6.69
C MET A 81 -1.98 -9.71 -5.24
N CYS A 82 -1.53 -8.49 -4.93
CA CYS A 82 -1.09 -8.11 -3.59
C CYS A 82 -2.21 -8.22 -2.55
N VAL A 83 -3.42 -7.81 -2.90
CA VAL A 83 -4.59 -7.90 -2.03
C VAL A 83 -4.87 -9.36 -1.67
N ASN A 84 -4.78 -10.26 -2.65
CA ASN A 84 -5.00 -11.69 -2.45
C ASN A 84 -3.86 -12.34 -1.66
N TYR A 85 -2.61 -12.11 -2.07
CA TYR A 85 -1.43 -12.76 -1.47
C TYR A 85 -1.16 -12.32 -0.03
N TYR A 86 -1.28 -11.01 0.26
CA TYR A 86 -1.04 -10.47 1.61
C TYR A 86 -2.32 -10.35 2.45
N HIS A 87 -3.45 -10.85 1.95
CA HIS A 87 -4.78 -10.69 2.56
C HIS A 87 -5.04 -9.26 3.02
N THR A 88 -4.71 -8.30 2.14
CA THR A 88 -4.79 -6.87 2.46
C THR A 88 -6.21 -6.38 2.25
N ASN A 89 -6.70 -5.46 3.08
CA ASN A 89 -8.07 -4.96 2.94
C ASN A 89 -8.27 -4.24 1.60
N LEU A 90 -9.35 -4.56 0.85
CA LEU A 90 -9.70 -3.92 -0.43
C LEU A 90 -9.79 -2.40 -0.36
N LYS A 91 -10.13 -1.82 0.80
CA LYS A 91 -10.16 -0.36 1.00
C LYS A 91 -8.77 0.28 0.84
N MET A 92 -7.71 -0.51 0.92
CA MET A 92 -6.32 -0.08 0.73
C MET A 92 -5.88 -0.08 -0.73
N TYR A 93 -6.75 -0.52 -1.65
CA TYR A 93 -6.45 -0.56 -3.08
C TYR A 93 -5.90 0.79 -3.62
N PRO A 94 -6.45 1.97 -3.25
CA PRO A 94 -5.88 3.25 -3.72
C PRO A 94 -4.44 3.49 -3.23
N PHE A 95 -4.14 3.10 -1.99
CA PHE A 95 -2.80 3.21 -1.42
C PHE A 95 -1.82 2.26 -2.12
N LEU A 96 -2.22 1.00 -2.27
CA LEU A 96 -1.43 -0.02 -2.96
C LEU A 96 -1.21 0.35 -4.44
N MET A 97 -2.19 0.95 -5.11
CA MET A 97 -2.05 1.46 -6.47
C MET A 97 -0.99 2.55 -6.57
N LYS A 98 -0.97 3.49 -5.61
CA LYS A 98 0.08 4.51 -5.55
C LYS A 98 1.45 3.90 -5.29
N MET A 99 1.54 2.91 -4.40
CA MET A 99 2.77 2.17 -4.12
C MET A 99 3.27 1.43 -5.37
N ALA A 100 2.42 0.62 -6.02
CA ALA A 100 2.76 -0.14 -7.21
C ALA A 100 3.24 0.76 -8.37
N ARG A 101 2.60 1.92 -8.57
CA ARG A 101 3.07 2.91 -9.57
C ARG A 101 4.48 3.43 -9.26
N ARG A 102 4.75 3.79 -7.99
CA ARG A 102 6.08 4.25 -7.56
C ARG A 102 7.14 3.17 -7.75
N VAL A 103 6.83 1.93 -7.37
CA VAL A 103 7.72 0.78 -7.54
C VAL A 103 8.01 0.54 -9.02
N LYS A 104 6.99 0.52 -9.90
CA LYS A 104 7.19 0.33 -11.34
C LYS A 104 8.08 1.41 -11.96
N CYS A 105 7.85 2.68 -11.61
CA CYS A 105 8.72 3.79 -12.05
C CYS A 105 10.18 3.57 -11.60
N ARG A 106 10.39 3.14 -10.36
CA ARG A 106 11.72 2.86 -9.81
C ARG A 106 12.41 1.71 -10.55
N VAL A 107 11.69 0.65 -10.88
CA VAL A 107 12.21 -0.48 -11.67
C VAL A 107 12.60 -0.02 -13.08
N LEU A 108 11.72 0.72 -13.77
CA LEU A 108 12.01 1.30 -15.10
C LEU A 108 13.27 2.17 -15.10
N MET A 109 13.40 3.04 -14.09
CA MET A 109 14.58 3.89 -13.96
C MET A 109 15.85 3.06 -13.76
N ARG A 110 15.81 2.03 -12.90
CA ARG A 110 16.97 1.15 -12.67
C ARG A 110 17.35 0.38 -13.93
N MET A 111 16.37 -0.17 -14.65
CA MET A 111 16.59 -0.86 -15.94
C MET A 111 17.24 0.06 -16.98
N ARG A 112 16.82 1.34 -17.03
CA ARG A 112 17.41 2.32 -17.94
C ARG A 112 18.86 2.68 -17.57
N MET A 113 19.19 2.72 -16.29
CA MET A 113 20.51 3.11 -15.79
C MET A 113 21.52 1.95 -15.79
N HIS A 114 21.04 0.71 -15.59
CA HIS A 114 21.87 -0.49 -15.47
C HIS A 114 21.25 -1.65 -16.25
N PRO A 115 21.31 -1.63 -17.60
CA PRO A 115 20.69 -2.65 -18.44
C PRO A 115 21.32 -4.04 -18.24
N GLU A 116 22.62 -4.13 -17.94
CA GLU A 116 23.31 -5.40 -17.67
C GLU A 116 22.74 -6.20 -16.49
N GLY A 117 22.13 -5.55 -15.48
CA GLY A 117 21.56 -6.22 -14.30
C GLY A 117 20.17 -6.84 -14.50
N TYR A 118 19.59 -6.68 -15.70
CA TYR A 118 18.23 -7.11 -16.02
C TYR A 118 18.13 -8.05 -17.24
N ALA A 119 19.25 -8.29 -17.93
CA ALA A 119 19.35 -9.35 -18.92
C ALA A 119 19.62 -10.68 -18.18
N GLY A 120 18.58 -11.50 -17.98
CA GLY A 120 18.75 -12.90 -17.52
C GLY A 120 18.28 -13.27 -16.10
N GLN A 121 17.31 -12.58 -15.50
CA GLN A 121 16.63 -13.11 -14.30
C GLN A 121 15.54 -14.11 -14.73
N GLU A 122 15.94 -15.34 -15.06
CA GLU A 122 15.06 -16.50 -15.04
C GLU A 122 14.84 -16.93 -13.58
N ASP A 123 13.59 -16.83 -13.16
CA ASP A 123 12.88 -17.50 -12.04
C ASP A 123 13.70 -18.24 -10.96
N ASP A 124 14.09 -17.51 -9.90
CA ASP A 124 14.47 -18.09 -8.60
C ASP A 124 13.57 -17.54 -7.47
N TRP A 125 12.26 -17.76 -7.57
CA TRP A 125 11.32 -17.51 -6.46
C TRP A 125 10.60 -18.78 -6.02
N GLN A 126 11.35 -19.69 -5.38
CA GLN A 126 10.79 -20.63 -4.40
C GLN A 126 11.01 -20.06 -2.99
N GLY A 127 9.91 -19.75 -2.29
CA GLY A 127 9.93 -19.24 -0.91
C GLY A 127 8.58 -18.71 -0.46
#